data_AF-A0A0L1LPC6-F1
#
_entry.id   AF-A0A0L1LPC6-F1
#
_cell.length_a   1.000
_cell.length_b   1.000
_cell.length_c   1.000
_cell.angle_alpha   90.00
_cell.angle_beta   90.00
_cell.angle_gamma   90.00
#
_symmetry.space_group_name_H-M   'P 1'
#
loop_
_entity.id
_entity.type
_entity.pdbx_description
1 polymer ?
#
loop_
_entity_poly.entity_id
_entity_poly.type
_entity_poly.pdbx_seq_one_letter_code
_entity_poly.pdbx_strand_id
1 'polypeptide(L)'
;MTTARNIQPSQAHARPHAALRHAARPAATGTRYPTTDNAYVGKPTCDKCRTDEFIYLESFIPPSYRRDGSIAVLGEVAYTCTRCEDFSAHSVPATWTPPGWYLG
;
A
#
# COMPACT_ATOMS: atom_id res chain seq x y z
N MET A 1 23.21 27.62 65.20
CA MET A 1 21.96 27.17 64.54
C MET A 1 21.75 28.10 63.35
N THR A 2 22.34 27.78 62.20
CA THR A 2 21.76 27.03 61.05
C THR A 2 21.03 27.97 60.09
N THR A 3 21.64 28.14 58.92
CA THR A 3 21.23 28.91 57.73
C THR A 3 19.98 28.36 57.04
N ALA A 4 19.17 29.23 56.42
CA ALA A 4 18.32 28.84 55.30
C ALA A 4 18.17 30.01 54.29
N ARG A 5 18.81 29.85 53.12
CA ARG A 5 18.51 30.57 51.89
C ARG A 5 17.25 29.97 51.29
N ASN A 6 16.23 30.78 50.99
CA ASN A 6 15.07 30.29 50.26
C ASN A 6 15.31 30.47 48.76
N ILE A 7 15.53 29.35 48.07
CA ILE A 7 15.82 29.27 46.65
C ILE A 7 14.49 29.16 45.91
N GLN A 8 14.28 30.05 44.95
CA GLN A 8 13.14 30.09 44.04
C GLN A 8 13.12 28.84 43.15
N PRO A 9 12.01 28.10 43.04
CA PRO A 9 11.84 27.12 41.97
C PRO A 9 11.28 27.81 40.72
N SER A 10 12.16 27.96 39.73
CA SER A 10 11.84 28.33 38.36
C SER A 10 10.72 27.46 37.77
N GLN A 11 9.80 28.11 37.05
CA GLN A 11 8.80 27.43 36.24
C GLN A 11 9.47 26.49 35.24
N ALA A 12 9.35 25.18 35.47
CA ALA A 12 9.70 24.18 34.48
C ALA A 12 8.61 24.20 33.39
N HIS A 13 8.92 24.82 32.26
CA HIS A 13 8.18 24.64 31.03
C HIS A 13 8.32 23.17 30.59
N ALA A 14 7.31 22.36 30.91
CA ALA A 14 7.20 21.00 30.39
C ALA A 14 6.95 21.09 28.87
N ARG A 15 7.93 20.60 28.11
CA ARG A 15 7.89 20.48 26.64
C ARG A 15 6.64 19.70 26.23
N PRO A 16 5.82 20.19 25.29
CA PRO A 16 4.88 19.31 24.61
C PRO A 16 5.69 18.31 23.77
N HIS A 17 5.40 17.02 23.96
CA HIS A 17 5.86 15.97 23.05
C HIS A 17 5.35 16.32 21.64
N ALA A 18 6.26 16.70 20.76
CA ALA A 18 5.97 16.82 19.35
C ALA A 18 5.68 15.42 18.82
N ALA A 19 4.40 15.09 18.65
CA ALA A 19 4.01 13.99 17.79
C ALA A 19 4.61 14.29 16.41
N LEU A 20 5.58 13.46 15.98
CA LEU A 20 6.00 13.41 14.59
C LEU A 20 4.75 13.04 13.79
N ARG A 21 4.05 14.06 13.30
CA ARG A 21 3.07 13.90 12.24
C ARG A 21 3.87 13.42 11.05
N HIS A 22 3.91 12.10 10.82
CA HIS A 22 4.24 11.58 9.52
C HIS A 22 3.22 12.19 8.57
N ALA A 23 3.66 13.26 7.89
CA ALA A 23 2.93 13.80 6.78
C ALA A 23 2.83 12.64 5.80
N ALA A 24 1.65 12.01 5.74
CA ALA A 24 1.23 11.29 4.56
C ALA A 24 1.39 12.32 3.43
N ARG A 25 2.52 12.24 2.72
CA ARG A 25 2.63 12.89 1.43
C ARG A 25 1.42 12.36 0.68
N PRO A 26 0.56 13.22 0.09
CA PRO A 26 -0.35 12.72 -0.90
C PRO A 26 0.56 12.08 -1.95
N ALA A 27 0.62 10.75 -1.96
CA ALA A 27 1.08 10.02 -3.09
C ALA A 27 0.23 10.59 -4.21
N ALA A 28 0.87 11.28 -5.15
CA ALA A 28 0.19 11.66 -6.36
C ALA A 28 -0.24 10.33 -6.96
N THR A 29 -1.50 9.96 -6.73
CA THR A 29 -2.20 8.88 -7.40
C THR A 29 -2.37 9.37 -8.82
N GLY A 30 -1.26 9.46 -9.55
CA GLY A 30 -1.28 9.33 -10.97
C GLY A 30 -1.74 7.91 -11.19
N THR A 31 -3.06 7.75 -11.31
CA THR A 31 -3.68 6.62 -11.99
C THR A 31 -3.12 6.67 -13.40
N ARG A 32 -1.89 6.17 -13.57
CA ARG A 32 -1.37 5.81 -14.88
C ARG A 32 -2.18 4.57 -15.21
N TYR A 33 -3.36 4.80 -15.78
CA TYR A 33 -3.97 3.82 -16.65
C TYR A 33 -2.86 3.39 -17.60
N PRO A 34 -2.37 2.13 -17.54
CA PRO A 34 -1.41 1.67 -18.51
C PRO A 34 -2.11 1.82 -19.86
N THR A 35 -1.61 2.76 -20.65
CA THR A 35 -2.05 2.98 -22.02
C THR A 35 -1.93 1.63 -22.72
N THR A 36 -3.03 1.22 -23.34
CA THR A 36 -3.25 -0.02 -24.08
C THR A 36 -2.25 -0.19 -25.20
N ASP A 37 -1.03 -0.57 -24.87
CA ASP A 37 -0.09 -1.14 -25.82
C ASP A 37 0.83 -2.07 -25.02
N ASN A 38 0.49 -3.36 -25.04
CA ASN A 38 1.31 -4.45 -24.48
C ASN A 38 1.42 -4.50 -22.94
N ALA A 39 0.35 -4.17 -22.21
CA ALA A 39 0.25 -4.49 -20.79
C ALA A 39 0.29 -6.01 -20.61
N TYR A 40 1.41 -6.53 -20.16
CA TYR A 40 1.53 -7.92 -19.75
C TYR A 40 0.50 -8.19 -18.63
N VAL A 41 -0.63 -8.78 -18.99
CA VAL A 41 -1.69 -9.23 -18.07
C VAL A 41 -1.19 -10.53 -17.44
N GLY A 42 -0.27 -10.41 -16.48
CA GLY A 42 0.43 -11.54 -15.89
C GLY A 42 0.42 -11.51 -14.38
N LYS A 43 1.28 -12.35 -13.78
CA LYS A 43 1.48 -12.39 -12.34
C LYS A 43 1.91 -11.01 -11.83
N PRO A 44 1.43 -10.53 -10.67
CA PRO A 44 1.78 -9.22 -10.19
C PRO A 44 3.27 -9.05 -9.94
N THR A 45 3.85 -7.92 -10.40
CA THR A 45 5.26 -7.57 -10.20
C THR A 45 5.40 -6.10 -9.79
N CYS A 46 6.34 -5.77 -8.92
CA CYS A 46 6.65 -4.38 -8.60
C CYS A 46 7.36 -3.71 -9.79
N ASP A 47 6.89 -2.55 -10.25
CA ASP A 47 7.49 -1.85 -11.39
C ASP A 47 8.95 -1.42 -11.15
N LYS A 48 9.27 -1.05 -9.90
CA LYS A 48 10.61 -0.62 -9.49
C LYS A 48 11.56 -1.81 -9.31
N CYS A 49 11.10 -2.89 -8.68
CA CYS A 49 11.93 -4.08 -8.43
C CYS A 49 11.95 -5.08 -9.60
N ARG A 50 10.97 -5.00 -10.51
CA ARG A 50 10.75 -5.93 -11.63
C ARG A 50 10.65 -7.40 -11.20
N THR A 51 10.12 -7.65 -10.01
CA THR A 51 9.92 -8.98 -9.41
C THR A 51 8.66 -9.01 -8.58
N ASP A 52 8.14 -10.22 -8.31
CA ASP A 52 7.03 -10.50 -7.41
C ASP A 52 7.47 -10.94 -6.00
N GLU A 53 8.77 -11.15 -5.78
CA GLU A 53 9.31 -11.70 -4.53
C GLU A 53 8.97 -10.87 -3.28
N PHE A 54 8.88 -9.55 -3.45
CA PHE A 54 8.64 -8.60 -2.34
C PHE A 54 7.19 -8.14 -2.25
N ILE A 55 6.27 -8.82 -2.94
CA ILE A 55 4.87 -8.42 -3.01
C ILE A 55 4.09 -9.02 -1.86
N TYR A 56 3.45 -8.14 -1.09
CA TYR A 56 2.40 -8.50 -0.15
C TYR A 56 1.04 -8.17 -0.78
N LEU A 57 0.23 -9.21 -1.06
CA LEU A 57 -1.10 -9.03 -1.63
C LEU A 57 -2.06 -8.51 -0.55
N GLU A 58 -2.74 -7.41 -0.84
CA GLU A 58 -3.69 -6.79 0.08
C GLU A 58 -5.13 -7.15 -0.24
N SER A 59 -5.48 -7.16 -1.53
CA SER A 59 -6.83 -7.49 -1.98
C SER A 59 -6.82 -8.08 -3.39
N PHE A 60 -7.85 -8.87 -3.68
CA PHE A 60 -8.12 -9.44 -4.99
C PHE A 60 -9.61 -9.35 -5.29
N ILE A 61 -9.93 -8.82 -6.47
CA ILE A 61 -11.28 -8.77 -7.03
C ILE A 61 -11.30 -9.79 -8.17
N PRO A 62 -12.13 -10.85 -8.09
CA PRO A 62 -12.20 -11.85 -9.15
C PRO A 62 -12.78 -11.28 -10.45
N PRO A 63 -12.41 -11.84 -11.62
CA PRO A 63 -13.00 -11.45 -12.89
C PRO A 63 -14.52 -11.68 -12.88
N SER A 64 -15.23 -10.88 -13.67
CA SER A 64 -16.66 -11.10 -13.91
C SER A 64 -16.91 -11.59 -15.33
N TYR A 65 -17.96 -12.39 -15.50
CA TYR A 65 -18.32 -13.01 -16.77
C TYR A 65 -19.71 -12.56 -17.21
N ARG A 66 -19.88 -12.42 -18.52
CA ARG A 66 -21.19 -12.24 -19.15
C ARG A 66 -21.97 -13.56 -19.17
N ARG A 67 -23.25 -13.51 -19.53
CA ARG A 67 -24.10 -14.71 -19.65
C ARG A 67 -23.64 -15.69 -20.73
N ASP A 68 -22.91 -15.21 -21.73
CA ASP A 68 -22.33 -16.02 -22.81
C ASP A 68 -20.98 -16.65 -22.42
N GLY A 69 -20.51 -16.46 -21.18
CA GLY A 69 -19.24 -16.98 -20.68
C GLY A 69 -18.02 -16.14 -21.07
N SER A 70 -18.19 -15.06 -21.83
CA SER A 70 -17.10 -14.12 -22.12
C SER A 70 -16.72 -13.30 -20.89
N ILE A 71 -15.46 -12.90 -20.80
CA ILE A 71 -14.97 -12.04 -19.70
C ILE A 71 -15.61 -10.65 -19.87
N ALA A 72 -16.33 -10.20 -18.84
CA ALA A 72 -16.92 -8.87 -18.79
C ALA A 72 -15.93 -7.84 -18.23
N VAL A 73 -15.22 -8.22 -17.16
CA VAL A 73 -14.19 -7.41 -16.47
C VAL A 73 -13.08 -8.35 -16.02
N LEU A 74 -11.83 -7.96 -16.19
CA LEU A 74 -10.66 -8.70 -15.69
C LEU A 74 -10.64 -8.71 -14.16
N GLY A 75 -9.89 -9.65 -13.58
CA GLY A 75 -9.60 -9.58 -12.15
C GLY A 75 -8.70 -8.39 -11.86
N GLU A 76 -8.70 -7.91 -10.62
CA GLU A 76 -7.79 -6.87 -10.15
C GLU A 76 -7.11 -7.33 -8.87
N VAL A 77 -5.82 -7.06 -8.76
CA VAL A 77 -5.07 -7.32 -7.53
C VAL A 77 -4.40 -6.04 -7.07
N ALA A 78 -4.49 -5.78 -5.77
CA ALA A 78 -3.76 -4.72 -5.10
C ALA A 78 -2.70 -5.30 -4.17
N TYR A 79 -1.55 -4.64 -4.11
CA TYR A 79 -0.41 -5.10 -3.34
C TYR A 79 0.51 -3.99 -2.90
N THR A 80 1.25 -4.27 -1.83
CA THR A 80 2.38 -3.45 -1.37
C THR A 80 3.70 -4.16 -1.63
N CYS A 81 4.64 -3.47 -2.26
CA CYS A 81 6.02 -3.94 -2.36
C CYS A 81 6.76 -3.62 -1.06
N THR A 82 7.15 -4.64 -0.30
CA THR A 82 7.84 -4.48 0.99
C THR A 82 9.25 -3.91 0.85
N ARG A 83 9.86 -3.99 -0.34
CA ARG A 83 11.17 -3.40 -0.61
C ARG A 83 11.11 -1.94 -1.04
N CYS A 84 10.07 -1.54 -1.77
CA CYS A 84 9.89 -0.16 -2.21
C CYS A 84 8.99 0.64 -1.27
N GLU A 85 8.31 -0.02 -0.34
CA GLU A 85 7.30 0.54 0.55
C GLU A 85 6.24 1.31 -0.23
N ASP A 86 5.81 0.73 -1.34
CA ASP A 86 4.92 1.37 -2.31
C ASP A 86 3.75 0.47 -2.66
N PHE A 87 2.57 1.09 -2.78
CA PHE A 87 1.32 0.43 -3.09
C PHE A 87 1.05 0.50 -4.59
N SER A 88 0.56 -0.60 -5.17
CA SER A 88 0.18 -0.65 -6.57
C SER A 88 -0.97 -1.64 -6.79
N ALA A 89 -1.68 -1.47 -7.89
CA ALA A 89 -2.73 -2.37 -8.33
C ALA A 89 -2.72 -2.51 -9.85
N HIS A 90 -3.04 -3.69 -10.38
CA HIS A 90 -3.25 -3.89 -11.81
C HIS A 90 -4.19 -5.07 -12.10
N SER A 91 -4.66 -5.09 -13.34
CA SER A 91 -5.52 -6.15 -13.85
C SER A 91 -4.76 -7.46 -14.09
N VAL A 92 -5.37 -8.57 -13.69
CA VAL A 92 -4.85 -9.94 -13.81
C VAL A 92 -5.76 -10.76 -14.72
N PRO A 93 -5.21 -11.77 -15.43
CA PRO A 93 -6.00 -12.54 -16.37
C PRO A 93 -6.99 -13.41 -15.60
N ALA A 94 -8.08 -13.80 -16.25
CA ALA A 94 -9.11 -14.62 -15.59
C ALA A 94 -8.62 -16.02 -15.16
N THR A 95 -7.48 -16.46 -15.68
CA THR A 95 -6.80 -17.71 -15.30
C THR A 95 -5.88 -17.57 -14.09
N TRP A 96 -5.61 -16.34 -13.62
CA TRP A 96 -4.79 -16.09 -12.45
C TRP A 96 -5.65 -15.87 -11.22
N THR A 97 -5.24 -16.48 -10.12
CA THR A 97 -5.79 -16.25 -8.78
C THR A 97 -4.63 -16.21 -7.78
N PRO A 98 -4.77 -15.48 -6.66
CA PRO A 98 -3.75 -15.49 -5.61
C PRO A 98 -3.53 -16.91 -5.06
N PRO A 99 -2.30 -17.30 -4.70
CA PRO A 99 -2.05 -18.56 -4.01
C PRO A 99 -2.88 -18.66 -2.73
N GLY A 100 -3.56 -19.79 -2.53
CA GLY A 100 -4.43 -20.01 -1.37
C GLY A 100 -5.79 -19.31 -1.44
N TRP A 101 -6.12 -18.65 -2.55
CA TRP A 101 -7.45 -18.09 -2.78
C TRP A 101 -8.45 -19.21 -3.11
N TYR A 102 -9.11 -19.73 -2.09
CA TYR A 102 -10.29 -20.57 -2.25
C TYR A 102 -11.52 -19.75 -1.87
N LEU A 103 -12.35 -19.48 -2.87
CA LEU A 103 -13.76 -19.15 -2.62
C LEU A 103 -14.37 -20.44 -2.05
N GLY A 104 -14.75 -20.42 -0.78
CA GLY A 104 -15.57 -21.47 -0.17
C GLY A 104 -16.91 -21.60 -0.85
#